data_AF-A0A379T499-F1
#
_entry.id   AF-A0A379T499-F1
#
_cell.length_a   1.000
_cell.length_b   1.000
_cell.length_c   1.000
_cell.angle_alpha   90.00
_cell.angle_beta   90.00
_cell.angle_gamma   90.00
#
_symmetry.space_group_name_H-M   'P 1'
#
loop_
_entity.id
_entity.type
_entity.pdbx_description
1 polymer ?
#
loop_
_entity_poly.entity_id
_entity_poly.type
_entity_poly.pdbx_seq_one_letter_code
_entity_poly.pdbx_strand_id
1 'polypeptide(L)' 'MLLTSLLIRFSPNDVVSIREKAKKQSRVKAALELAEQREKPTWLEVDAGKMEGTYKRKPERSDLSADINEHLIVELYSK' A
#
# COMPACT_ATOMS: atom_id res chain seq x y z
N MET A 1 2.74 -4.89 -30.77
CA MET A 1 1.64 -4.82 -29.79
C MET A 1 1.86 -5.88 -28.70
N LEU A 2 3.01 -5.82 -28.03
CA LEU A 2 3.49 -6.81 -27.06
C LEU A 2 4.34 -6.07 -26.02
N LEU A 3 4.27 -6.51 -24.75
CA LEU A 3 5.01 -6.04 -23.57
C LEU A 3 4.46 -4.82 -22.83
N THR A 4 3.30 -4.94 -22.18
CA THR A 4 3.10 -4.26 -20.89
C THR A 4 3.64 -5.19 -19.81
N SER A 5 4.78 -4.79 -19.26
CA SER A 5 5.43 -5.37 -18.08
C SER A 5 4.42 -5.67 -16.98
N LEU A 6 4.70 -6.69 -16.18
CA LEU A 6 3.96 -7.13 -14.99
C LEU A 6 3.88 -6.03 -13.91
N LEU A 7 3.16 -4.94 -14.20
CA LEU A 7 2.87 -3.86 -13.29
C LEU A 7 1.61 -4.26 -12.53
N ILE A 8 1.79 -4.69 -11.28
CA ILE A 8 0.67 -4.94 -10.38
C ILE A 8 0.12 -3.58 -9.96
N ARG A 9 -1.06 -3.23 -10.48
CA ARG A 9 -1.83 -2.05 -10.08
C ARG A 9 -3.10 -2.53 -9.39
N PHE A 10 -3.33 -2.06 -8.17
CA PHE A 10 -4.52 -2.40 -7.39
C PHE A 10 -5.74 -1.61 -7.85
N SER A 11 -6.86 -2.31 -7.95
CA SER A 11 -8.19 -1.75 -8.13
C SER A 11 -8.91 -1.67 -6.78
N PRO A 12 -9.82 -0.68 -6.58
CA PRO A 12 -10.62 -0.62 -5.36
C PRO A 12 -11.31 -1.96 -5.05
N ASN A 13 -11.31 -2.34 -3.77
CA ASN A 13 -11.75 -3.60 -3.20
C ASN A 13 -10.86 -4.82 -3.45
N ASP A 14 -9.67 -4.66 -4.04
CA ASP A 14 -8.71 -5.76 -4.14
C ASP A 14 -8.26 -6.20 -2.73
N VAL A 15 -8.28 -7.51 -2.52
CA VAL A 15 -7.84 -8.15 -1.27
C VAL A 15 -6.47 -8.77 -1.47
N VAL A 16 -5.52 -8.36 -0.64
CA VAL A 16 -4.15 -8.87 -0.61
C VAL A 16 -3.96 -9.68 0.65
N SER A 17 -3.56 -10.94 0.52
CA SER A 17 -3.30 -11.82 1.67
C SER A 17 -1.91 -12.42 1.61
N ILE A 18 -1.37 -12.72 2.78
CA ILE A 18 -0.08 -13.39 2.88
C ILE A 18 -0.28 -14.88 2.61
N ARG A 19 0.51 -15.44 1.70
CA ARG A 19 0.48 -16.87 1.39
C ARG A 19 0.72 -17.69 2.66
N GLU A 20 -0.06 -18.76 2.86
CA GLU A 20 -0.01 -19.61 4.06
C GLU A 20 1.39 -20.02 4.52
N LYS A 21 2.26 -20.44 3.58
CA LYS A 21 3.66 -20.81 3.89
C LYS A 21 4.50 -19.65 4.45
N ALA A 22 4.13 -18.41 4.12
CA ALA A 22 4.84 -17.20 4.52
C ALA A 22 4.25 -16.57 5.80
N LYS A 23 3.02 -16.91 6.22
CA LYS A 23 2.39 -16.36 7.44
C LYS A 23 3.20 -16.61 8.72
N LYS A 24 4.01 -17.68 8.76
CA LYS A 24 4.87 -18.02 9.90
C LYS A 24 6.23 -17.30 9.89
N GLN A 25 6.55 -16.54 8.84
CA GLN A 25 7.84 -15.85 8.77
C GLN A 25 7.92 -14.74 9.82
N SER A 26 9.01 -14.72 10.58
CA SER A 26 9.22 -13.72 11.65
C SER A 26 9.19 -12.29 11.14
N ARG A 27 9.63 -12.06 9.89
CA ARG A 27 9.60 -10.74 9.24
C ARG A 27 8.18 -10.19 9.08
N VAL A 28 7.22 -11.05 8.75
CA VAL A 28 5.81 -10.67 8.59
C VAL A 28 5.22 -10.25 9.94
N LYS A 29 5.48 -11.04 10.98
CA LYS A 29 5.00 -10.74 12.34
C LYS A 29 5.56 -9.44 12.88
N ALA A 30 6.88 -9.24 12.77
CA ALA A 30 7.53 -8.01 13.19
C ALA A 30 7.01 -6.79 12.41
N ALA A 31 6.74 -6.94 11.09
CA ALA A 31 6.17 -5.86 10.29
C ALA A 31 4.73 -5.51 10.70
N LEU A 32 3.91 -6.50 11.07
CA LEU A 32 2.55 -6.27 11.58
C LEU A 32 2.58 -5.54 12.94
N GLU A 33 3.44 -5.96 13.86
CA GLU A 33 3.63 -5.28 15.16
C GLU A 33 4.07 -3.82 14.98
N LEU A 34 5.00 -3.56 14.05
CA LEU A 34 5.42 -2.19 13.71
C LEU A 34 4.31 -1.39 13.02
N ALA A 35 3.46 -2.03 12.23
CA ALA A 35 2.35 -1.37 11.56
C ALA A 35 1.24 -0.99 12.55
N GLU A 36 1.05 -1.73 13.64
CA GLU A 36 0.10 -1.38 14.71
C GLU A 36 0.50 -0.11 15.48
N GLN A 37 1.80 0.21 15.52
CA GLN A 37 2.30 1.45 16.12
C GLN A 37 2.15 2.67 15.21
N ARG A 38 1.86 2.46 13.92
CA ARG A 38 1.67 3.52 12.93
C ARG A 38 0.20 3.85 12.77
N GLU A 39 -0.07 5.08 12.37
CA GLU A 39 -1.42 5.46 11.97
C GLU A 39 -1.85 4.65 10.75
N LYS A 40 -3.00 3.98 10.85
CA LYS A 40 -3.52 3.14 9.78
C LYS A 40 -4.06 4.02 8.66
N PRO A 41 -3.62 3.84 7.40
CA PRO A 41 -4.13 4.63 6.29
C PRO A 41 -5.63 4.40 6.08
N THR A 42 -6.39 5.48 5.89
CA THR A 42 -7.86 5.43 5.72
C THR A 42 -8.31 4.66 4.46
N TRP A 43 -7.42 4.56 3.47
CA TRP A 43 -7.66 3.91 2.18
C TRP A 43 -7.34 2.41 2.18
N LEU A 44 -6.81 1.88 3.29
CA LEU A 44 -6.54 0.46 3.49
C LEU A 44 -7.32 -0.08 4.68
N GLU A 45 -7.83 -1.30 4.53
CA GLU A 45 -8.22 -2.15 5.66
C GLU A 45 -7.13 -3.17 5.89
N VAL A 46 -6.76 -3.44 7.14
CA VAL A 46 -5.82 -4.51 7.48
C VAL A 46 -6.38 -5.32 8.63
N ASP A 47 -6.60 -6.61 8.38
CA ASP A 47 -6.92 -7.62 9.37
C ASP A 47 -5.63 -8.38 9.73
N ALA A 48 -5.06 -8.01 10.88
CA ALA A 48 -3.83 -8.61 11.40
C ALA A 48 -4.01 -10.08 11.81
N GLY A 49 -5.24 -10.49 12.19
CA GLY A 49 -5.53 -11.86 12.58
C GLY A 49 -5.48 -12.82 11.40
N LYS A 50 -6.06 -12.42 10.27
CA LYS A 50 -6.03 -13.20 9.03
C LYS A 50 -4.80 -12.94 8.17
N MET A 51 -4.05 -11.87 8.46
CA MET A 51 -2.96 -11.35 7.64
C MET A 51 -3.42 -11.05 6.21
N GLU A 52 -4.55 -10.35 6.13
CA GLU A 52 -5.16 -9.87 4.88
C GLU A 52 -5.37 -8.35 4.96
N GLY A 53 -5.34 -7.70 3.82
CA GLY A 53 -5.66 -6.29 3.70
C GLY A 53 -6.44 -5.99 2.44
N THR A 54 -7.40 -5.08 2.56
CA THR A 54 -8.30 -4.67 1.47
C THR A 54 -7.95 -3.26 1.05
N TYR A 55 -7.73 -3.07 -0.25
CA TYR A 55 -7.53 -1.75 -0.83
C TYR A 55 -8.89 -1.07 -1.05
N LYS A 56 -9.38 -0.30 -0.06
CA LYS A 56 -10.75 0.24 -0.09
C LYS A 56 -10.96 1.21 -1.24
N ARG A 57 -10.04 2.15 -1.42
CA ARG A 57 -10.16 3.22 -2.41
C ARG A 57 -8.79 3.77 -2.79
N LYS A 58 -8.76 4.56 -3.86
CA LYS A 58 -7.58 5.35 -4.20
C LYS A 58 -7.37 6.45 -3.14
N PRO A 59 -6.15 6.63 -2.61
CA PRO A 59 -5.87 7.70 -1.67
C PRO A 59 -6.10 9.06 -2.33
N GLU A 60 -6.66 9.99 -1.57
CA GLU A 60 -6.75 11.40 -1.94
C GLU A 60 -5.48 12.14 -1.50
N ARG A 61 -5.27 13.36 -2.00
CA ARG A 61 -4.08 14.16 -1.65
C ARG A 61 -3.98 14.40 -0.13
N SER A 62 -5.12 14.54 0.54
CA SER A 62 -5.26 14.69 1.99
C SER A 62 -4.82 13.46 2.78
N ASP A 63 -4.87 12.26 2.19
CA ASP A 63 -4.43 11.02 2.83
C ASP A 63 -2.90 10.82 2.77
N LEU A 64 -2.18 11.73 2.08
CA LEU A 64 -0.73 11.69 1.87
C LEU A 64 -0.06 12.79 2.68
N SER A 65 1.20 12.58 3.08
CA SER A 65 1.97 13.59 3.80
C SER A 65 1.96 14.94 3.07
N ALA A 66 1.70 16.01 3.82
CA ALA A 66 1.72 17.38 3.34
C ALA A 66 3.15 17.84 2.99
N ASP A 67 4.17 17.15 3.49
CA ASP A 67 5.59 17.48 3.26
C ASP A 67 6.02 17.27 1.79
N ILE A 68 5.25 16.50 1.02
CA ILE A 68 5.54 16.23 -0.38
C ILE A 68 4.98 17.36 -1.25
N ASN A 69 5.86 18.24 -1.75
CA ASN A 69 5.47 19.26 -2.71
C ASN A 69 5.53 18.70 -4.15
N GLU A 70 4.39 18.21 -4.63
CA GLU A 70 4.26 17.63 -5.98
C GLU A 70 4.55 18.63 -7.11
N HIS A 71 4.41 19.93 -6.85
CA HIS A 71 4.68 20.98 -7.83
C HIS A 71 6.14 20.94 -8.31
N LEU A 72 7.08 20.74 -7.39
CA LEU A 72 8.51 20.65 -7.71
C LEU A 72 8.83 19.45 -8.62
N ILE A 73 8.06 18.37 -8.48
CA ILE A 73 8.23 17.17 -9.31
C ILE A 73 7.73 17.46 -10.74
N VAL A 74 6.60 18.14 -10.88
CA VAL A 74 6.04 18.52 -12.19
C VAL A 74 6.97 19.51 -12.91
N GLU A 75 7.51 20.50 -12.20
CA GLU A 75 8.46 21.46 -12.77
C GLU A 75 9.74 20.78 -13.29
N LEU A 76 10.24 19.76 -12.60
CA LEU A 76 11.45 19.03 -13.00
C LEU A 76 11.26 18.28 -14.33
N TYR A 77 10.10 17.68 -14.55
CA TYR A 77 9.78 16.92 -15.76
C TYR A 77 9.15 17.75 -16.88
N SER A 78 8.93 19.05 -16.66
CA SER A 78 8.43 19.99 -17.67
C SER A 78 9.55 20.71 -18.44
N LYS A 79 10.81 20.33 -18.18
CA LYS A 79 11.98 20.72 -18.98
C LYS A 79 12.31 19.64 -20.00
#